data_AF-A0A2K5QH88-F1
#
_entry.id   AF-A0A2K5QH88-F1
#
_cell.length_a   1.000
_cell.length_b   1.000
_cell.length_c   1.000
_cell.angle_alpha   90.00
_cell.angle_beta   90.00
_cell.angle_gamma   90.00
#
_symmetry.space_group_name_H-M   'P 1'
#
loop_
_entity.id
_entity.type
_entity.pdbx_description
1 polymer ?
#
loop_
_entity_poly.entity_id
_entity_poly.type
_entity_poly.pdbx_seq_one_letter_code
_entity_poly.pdbx_strand_id
1 'polypeptide(L)'
;MMLSLNNLQNIIYNPVIPYVGTIPDHLDPGTLIVIRGHVPSDADRFQVDLQYGSSVKPRADVAFHFNPRFKRAGCIVCNTLINEKWGWEEITYDSPFKREKSFEIVIMVLKDKFQVAVNGKHTLLYAHRIGPEKIDTLGIYGKVNIHSVGFSFSSDLQSTQASSLELTEISRENVPRSGMPQYSLPFTARLNTPMGPGRTVVVKGEVNTNAKGFNVDLLAGKSKDIALHLNPRLNIKAFVRNSFLQESWGEEERNITSFPFSPGMYFEMIIYCDVKEFKVAVNGVHSLEYKHRFKELSSIDTLEINGDIHLLEVRSW
;
A
#
# COMPACT_ATOMS: atom_id res chain seq x y z
N MET A 1 6.29 7.42 1.03
CA MET A 1 5.30 6.37 0.76
C MET A 1 3.94 6.88 1.21
N MET A 2 3.12 7.39 0.29
CA MET A 2 1.69 7.60 0.53
C MET A 2 1.00 6.29 0.22
N LEU A 3 0.29 5.71 1.19
CA LEU A 3 -0.46 4.48 0.97
C LEU A 3 -1.84 4.80 0.39
N SER A 4 -2.22 4.09 -0.68
CA SER A 4 -3.60 4.13 -1.16
C SER A 4 -4.53 3.53 -0.12
N LEU A 5 -5.70 4.15 0.09
CA LEU A 5 -6.72 3.71 1.04
C LEU A 5 -7.27 2.31 0.74
N ASN A 6 -7.12 1.83 -0.51
CA ASN A 6 -7.76 0.61 -1.01
C ASN A 6 -7.20 -0.71 -0.43
N ASN A 7 -6.08 -0.68 0.30
CA ASN A 7 -5.52 -1.87 0.97
C ASN A 7 -5.81 -1.89 2.49
N LEU A 8 -6.54 -0.90 3.02
CA LEU A 8 -6.83 -0.84 4.46
C LEU A 8 -8.14 -1.58 4.77
N GLN A 9 -8.01 -2.66 5.52
CA GLN A 9 -9.11 -3.37 6.15
C GLN A 9 -9.38 -2.81 7.55
N ASN A 10 -10.52 -3.20 8.14
CA ASN A 10 -10.91 -2.86 9.50
C ASN A 10 -10.77 -1.35 9.83
N ILE A 11 -11.28 -0.50 8.93
CA ILE A 11 -11.16 0.96 9.07
C ILE A 11 -12.14 1.48 10.13
N ILE A 12 -11.58 2.10 11.15
CA ILE A 12 -12.29 2.76 12.26
C ILE A 12 -12.35 4.25 11.97
N TYR A 13 -13.55 4.79 11.77
CA TYR A 13 -13.76 6.21 11.48
C TYR A 13 -14.11 7.01 12.74
N ASN A 14 -13.53 8.21 12.85
CA ASN A 14 -13.79 9.20 13.90
C ASN A 14 -13.81 8.63 15.35
N PRO A 15 -12.80 7.83 15.78
CA PRO A 15 -12.78 7.31 17.14
C PRO A 15 -12.67 8.45 18.17
N VAL A 16 -13.47 8.34 19.24
CA VAL A 16 -13.42 9.27 20.38
C VAL A 16 -12.09 9.11 21.12
N ILE A 17 -11.44 10.22 21.48
CA ILE A 17 -10.16 10.23 22.20
C ILE A 17 -10.43 10.54 23.70
N PRO A 18 -9.89 9.74 24.65
CA PRO A 18 -8.96 8.64 24.47
C PRO A 18 -9.62 7.40 23.82
N TYR A 19 -8.94 6.84 22.83
CA TYR A 19 -9.34 5.62 22.16
C TYR A 19 -8.49 4.47 22.68
N VAL A 20 -9.12 3.33 22.99
CA VAL A 20 -8.45 2.06 23.27
C VAL A 20 -9.26 0.97 22.57
N GLY A 21 -8.63 0.21 21.69
CA GLY A 21 -9.31 -0.87 20.97
C GLY A 21 -8.38 -1.99 20.58
N THR A 22 -8.94 -3.19 20.52
CA THR A 22 -8.26 -4.41 20.08
C THR A 22 -7.86 -4.27 18.62
N ILE A 23 -6.61 -4.64 18.31
CA ILE A 23 -6.12 -4.77 16.94
C ILE A 23 -6.75 -6.06 16.36
N PRO A 24 -7.43 -6.00 15.20
CA PRO A 24 -8.18 -7.14 14.66
C PRO A 24 -7.38 -8.43 14.42
N ASP A 25 -6.07 -8.33 14.18
CA ASP A 25 -5.20 -9.47 13.88
C ASP A 25 -3.75 -9.22 14.32
N HIS A 26 -2.89 -10.22 14.20
CA HIS A 26 -1.49 -10.19 14.60
C HIS A 26 -0.66 -9.17 13.81
N LEU A 27 0.25 -8.48 14.50
CA LEU A 27 1.20 -7.54 13.91
C LEU A 27 2.42 -8.25 13.28
N ASP A 28 2.16 -9.06 12.26
CA ASP A 28 3.21 -9.75 11.51
C ASP A 28 4.09 -8.78 10.68
N PRO A 29 5.34 -9.14 10.36
CA PRO A 29 6.17 -8.38 9.43
C PRO A 29 5.47 -8.15 8.09
N GLY A 30 5.42 -6.90 7.65
CA GLY A 30 4.62 -6.44 6.50
C GLY A 30 3.36 -5.67 6.91
N THR A 31 2.86 -5.86 8.13
CA THR A 31 1.63 -5.20 8.61
C THR A 31 1.78 -3.68 8.61
N LEU A 32 0.73 -2.99 8.16
CA LEU A 32 0.65 -1.52 8.13
C LEU A 32 -0.48 -1.04 9.05
N ILE A 33 -0.17 -0.07 9.91
CA ILE A 33 -1.15 0.69 10.70
C ILE A 33 -1.13 2.12 10.16
N VAL A 34 -2.26 2.58 9.62
CA VAL A 34 -2.40 3.90 9.01
C VAL A 34 -3.37 4.74 9.85
N ILE A 35 -2.88 5.87 10.37
CA ILE A 35 -3.64 6.76 11.24
C ILE A 35 -3.72 8.14 10.59
N ARG A 36 -4.93 8.58 10.24
CA ARG A 36 -5.22 9.89 9.65
C ARG A 36 -5.90 10.77 10.68
N GLY A 37 -5.48 12.02 10.80
CA GLY A 37 -6.03 12.95 11.78
C GLY A 37 -5.55 14.38 11.61
N HIS A 38 -5.80 15.21 12.61
CA HIS A 38 -5.22 16.55 12.72
C HIS A 38 -4.89 16.92 14.17
N VAL A 39 -4.00 17.90 14.32
CA VAL A 39 -3.55 18.41 15.63
C VAL A 39 -4.33 19.69 15.98
N PRO A 40 -4.99 19.76 17.15
CA PRO A 40 -5.62 20.99 17.65
C PRO A 40 -4.65 22.18 17.79
N SER A 41 -5.21 23.40 17.80
CA SER A 41 -4.45 24.65 18.04
C SER A 41 -3.88 24.76 19.45
N ASP A 42 -4.47 24.08 20.44
CA ASP A 42 -4.08 24.09 21.84
C ASP A 42 -3.27 22.83 22.27
N ALA A 43 -2.84 22.02 21.29
CA ALA A 43 -2.14 20.76 21.53
C ALA A 43 -0.76 20.97 22.17
N ASP A 44 -0.47 20.24 23.25
CA ASP A 44 0.85 20.18 23.88
C ASP A 44 1.55 18.83 23.62
N ARG A 45 0.80 17.73 23.63
CA ARG A 45 1.20 16.39 23.18
C ARG A 45 0.00 15.52 22.78
N PHE A 46 0.25 14.52 21.95
CA PHE A 46 -0.57 13.31 21.84
C PHE A 46 0.31 12.07 21.77
N GLN A 47 -0.25 10.88 21.91
CA GLN A 47 0.49 9.63 21.74
C GLN A 47 -0.35 8.55 21.07
N VAL A 48 0.35 7.68 20.36
CA VAL A 48 -0.13 6.40 19.84
C VAL A 48 0.69 5.33 20.54
N ASP A 49 0.02 4.43 21.26
CA ASP A 49 0.63 3.37 22.05
C ASP A 49 0.19 2.01 21.46
N LEU A 50 1.16 1.18 21.07
CA LEU A 50 0.94 -0.23 20.79
C LEU A 50 1.17 -1.04 22.07
N GLN A 51 0.14 -1.72 22.56
CA GLN A 51 0.06 -2.26 23.92
C GLN A 51 -0.16 -3.78 23.93
N TYR A 52 0.29 -4.43 25.00
CA TYR A 52 -0.08 -5.80 25.35
C TYR A 52 -1.22 -5.77 26.38
N GLY A 53 -2.44 -5.96 25.89
CA GLY A 53 -3.68 -5.77 26.62
C GLY A 53 -4.04 -4.30 26.87
N SER A 54 -5.19 -4.10 27.52
CA SER A 54 -5.77 -2.79 27.86
C SER A 54 -5.90 -2.56 29.37
N SER A 55 -5.20 -3.35 30.19
CA SER A 55 -5.22 -3.22 31.66
C SER A 55 -4.77 -1.83 32.11
N VAL A 56 -5.52 -1.26 33.07
CA VAL A 56 -5.19 0.03 33.68
C VAL A 56 -4.53 -0.09 35.05
N LYS A 57 -4.54 -1.28 35.67
CA LYS A 57 -3.90 -1.54 36.97
C LYS A 57 -3.57 -3.03 37.17
N PRO A 58 -2.29 -3.45 37.06
CA PRO A 58 -1.17 -2.66 36.57
C PRO A 58 -1.42 -2.17 35.14
N ARG A 59 -0.87 -1.02 34.76
CA ARG A 59 -0.95 -0.51 33.40
C ARG A 59 -0.31 -1.51 32.43
N ALA A 60 -1.02 -1.81 31.35
CA ALA A 60 -0.55 -2.64 30.25
C ALA A 60 0.83 -2.20 29.74
N ASP A 61 1.66 -3.19 29.39
CA ASP A 61 2.95 -2.96 28.76
C ASP A 61 2.76 -2.29 27.41
N VAL A 62 3.61 -1.32 27.09
CA VAL A 62 3.57 -0.55 25.85
C VAL A 62 4.78 -0.92 25.03
N ALA A 63 4.61 -1.80 24.05
CA ALA A 63 5.68 -2.26 23.16
C ALA A 63 6.29 -1.09 22.38
N PHE A 64 5.45 -0.20 21.84
CA PHE A 64 5.86 1.00 21.13
C PHE A 64 4.99 2.19 21.52
N HIS A 65 5.58 3.11 22.28
CA HIS A 65 5.02 4.44 22.56
C HIS A 65 5.51 5.40 21.48
N PHE A 66 4.61 6.07 20.77
CA PHE A 66 4.92 7.10 19.78
C PHE A 66 4.27 8.41 20.20
N ASN A 67 5.06 9.35 20.74
CA ASN A 67 4.56 10.55 21.42
C ASN A 67 5.09 11.86 20.80
N PRO A 68 4.39 12.42 19.81
CA PRO A 68 4.59 13.81 19.37
C PRO A 68 4.34 14.82 20.51
N ARG A 69 5.32 15.69 20.73
CA ARG A 69 5.31 16.80 21.72
C ARG A 69 5.51 18.13 20.99
N PHE A 70 4.72 19.15 21.33
CA PHE A 70 4.67 20.45 20.64
C PHE A 70 5.28 21.62 21.45
N LYS A 71 6.19 21.32 22.38
CA LYS A 71 6.89 22.33 23.19
C LYS A 71 8.23 22.69 22.53
N ARG A 72 8.60 23.97 22.56
CA ARG A 72 9.80 24.53 21.89
C ARG A 72 9.83 24.17 20.39
N ALA A 73 10.90 23.56 19.89
CA ALA A 73 11.05 23.14 18.49
C ALA A 73 10.10 21.99 18.08
N GLY A 74 9.48 21.32 19.05
CA GLY A 74 8.76 20.08 18.83
C GLY A 74 9.69 18.86 18.74
N CYS A 75 9.15 17.68 19.03
CA CYS A 75 9.84 16.40 18.82
C CYS A 75 8.82 15.26 18.79
N ILE A 76 9.27 14.08 18.37
CA ILE A 76 8.61 12.81 18.66
C ILE A 76 9.48 12.08 19.68
N VAL A 77 8.87 11.58 20.74
CA VAL A 77 9.53 10.70 21.70
C VAL A 77 8.99 9.28 21.55
N CYS A 78 9.90 8.32 21.42
CA CYS A 78 9.62 6.91 21.37
C CYS A 78 10.19 6.18 22.58
N ASN A 79 9.44 5.21 23.13
CA ASN A 79 9.90 4.39 24.26
C ASN A 79 9.06 3.10 24.38
N THR A 80 9.41 2.25 25.33
CA THR A 80 8.69 1.02 25.69
C THR A 80 8.44 1.05 27.19
N LEU A 81 7.23 0.64 27.61
CA LEU A 81 6.85 0.45 29.00
C LEU A 81 6.82 -1.05 29.30
N ILE A 82 7.56 -1.51 30.32
CA ILE A 82 7.53 -2.90 30.82
C ILE A 82 7.33 -2.86 32.34
N ASN A 83 6.33 -3.56 32.85
CA ASN A 83 5.96 -3.60 34.27
C ASN A 83 5.86 -2.19 34.89
N GLU A 84 5.08 -1.32 34.25
CA GLU A 84 4.87 0.10 34.60
C GLU A 84 6.14 0.98 34.60
N LYS A 85 7.27 0.50 34.10
CA LYS A 85 8.55 1.25 34.00
C LYS A 85 8.91 1.56 32.56
N TRP A 86 9.24 2.83 32.30
CA TRP A 86 9.75 3.27 31.00
C TRP A 86 11.22 2.87 30.81
N GLY A 87 11.57 2.44 29.60
CA GLY A 87 12.96 2.25 29.17
C GLY A 87 13.66 3.56 28.78
N TRP A 88 14.71 3.47 27.96
CA TRP A 88 15.40 4.66 27.42
C TRP A 88 14.54 5.38 26.36
N GLU A 89 14.41 6.70 26.45
CA GLU A 89 13.73 7.51 25.42
C GLU A 89 14.59 7.60 24.14
N GLU A 90 13.97 7.43 22.97
CA GLU A 90 14.54 7.75 21.66
C GLU A 90 13.82 8.98 21.11
N ILE A 91 14.55 10.04 20.75
CA ILE A 91 13.95 11.35 20.43
C ILE A 91 14.29 11.79 19.01
N THR A 92 13.26 12.03 18.20
CA THR A 92 13.37 12.60 16.85
C THR A 92 12.98 14.08 16.88
N TYR A 93 13.92 14.97 16.54
CA TYR A 93 13.72 16.43 16.64
C TYR A 93 13.13 17.09 15.38
N ASP A 94 13.35 16.54 14.18
CA ASP A 94 12.69 17.02 12.94
C ASP A 94 11.22 16.55 12.89
N SER A 95 10.40 17.09 13.79
CA SER A 95 9.01 16.66 13.94
C SER A 95 8.16 17.12 12.74
N PRO A 96 7.53 16.19 11.98
CA PRO A 96 6.66 16.53 10.86
C PRO A 96 5.29 17.08 11.30
N PHE A 97 4.95 16.96 12.58
CA PHE A 97 3.66 17.40 13.13
C PHE A 97 3.66 18.89 13.47
N LYS A 98 2.57 19.57 13.12
CA LYS A 98 2.32 20.98 13.46
C LYS A 98 0.89 21.13 13.94
N ARG A 99 0.65 22.06 14.88
CA ARG A 99 -0.70 22.49 15.29
C ARG A 99 -1.48 22.97 14.07
N GLU A 100 -2.80 22.75 14.08
CA GLU A 100 -3.73 23.14 13.01
C GLU A 100 -3.39 22.54 11.63
N LYS A 101 -2.67 21.41 11.61
CA LYS A 101 -2.37 20.65 10.40
C LYS A 101 -2.82 19.19 10.53
N SER A 102 -3.35 18.69 9.42
CA SER A 102 -3.64 17.28 9.24
C SER A 102 -2.37 16.46 9.05
N PHE A 103 -2.46 15.17 9.34
CA PHE A 103 -1.38 14.21 9.14
C PHE A 103 -1.91 12.85 8.67
N GLU A 104 -1.03 12.11 8.01
CA GLU A 104 -1.10 10.67 7.77
C GLU A 104 0.13 10.04 8.43
N ILE A 105 -0.06 9.21 9.45
CA ILE A 105 0.98 8.35 10.04
C ILE A 105 0.86 6.97 9.39
N VAL A 106 1.99 6.42 8.97
CA VAL A 106 2.13 5.03 8.55
C VAL A 106 3.15 4.37 9.46
N ILE A 107 2.71 3.42 10.27
CA ILE A 107 3.58 2.53 11.06
C ILE A 107 3.62 1.20 10.31
N MET A 108 4.80 0.83 9.79
CA MET A 108 5.06 -0.47 9.18
C MET A 108 5.79 -1.36 10.17
N VAL A 109 5.24 -2.56 10.41
CA VAL A 109 5.87 -3.57 11.25
C VAL A 109 6.87 -4.35 10.40
N LEU A 110 8.14 -4.34 10.78
CA LEU A 110 9.20 -5.16 10.19
C LEU A 110 9.62 -6.23 11.20
N LYS A 111 10.44 -7.19 10.76
CA LYS A 111 10.92 -8.31 11.59
C LYS A 111 11.64 -7.87 12.87
N ASP A 112 12.38 -6.76 12.81
CA ASP A 112 13.27 -6.28 13.87
C ASP A 112 12.91 -4.90 14.45
N LYS A 113 11.95 -4.19 13.83
CA LYS A 113 11.61 -2.79 14.16
C LYS A 113 10.26 -2.36 13.61
N PHE A 114 9.74 -1.27 14.17
CA PHE A 114 8.76 -0.42 13.48
C PHE A 114 9.47 0.59 12.59
N GLN A 115 8.94 0.81 11.39
CA GLN A 115 9.34 1.89 10.50
C GLN A 115 8.19 2.88 10.37
N VAL A 116 8.42 4.15 10.74
CA VAL A 116 7.39 5.18 10.70
C VAL A 116 7.66 6.19 9.59
N ALA A 117 6.62 6.48 8.81
CA ALA A 117 6.55 7.61 7.90
C ALA A 117 5.37 8.51 8.29
N VAL A 118 5.52 9.82 8.09
CA VAL A 118 4.46 10.81 8.29
C VAL A 118 4.36 11.67 7.05
N ASN A 119 3.14 11.87 6.54
CA ASN A 119 2.86 12.63 5.32
C ASN A 119 3.72 12.18 4.13
N GLY A 120 3.91 10.86 3.99
CA GLY A 120 4.73 10.26 2.95
C GLY A 120 6.25 10.36 3.13
N LYS A 121 6.78 11.17 4.06
CA LYS A 121 8.22 11.26 4.37
C LYS A 121 8.59 10.24 5.45
N HIS A 122 9.71 9.52 5.29
CA HIS A 122 10.27 8.72 6.38
C HIS A 122 10.58 9.61 7.59
N THR A 123 10.29 9.13 8.81
CA THR A 123 10.39 9.92 10.03
C THR A 123 11.31 9.29 11.05
N LEU A 124 11.12 8.00 11.38
CA LEU A 124 11.97 7.27 12.33
C LEU A 124 11.90 5.76 12.15
N LEU A 125 12.84 5.07 12.78
CA LEU A 125 12.83 3.63 13.04
C LEU A 125 12.79 3.43 14.56
N TYR A 126 12.19 2.34 15.03
CA TYR A 126 12.19 1.96 16.45
C TYR A 126 12.33 0.45 16.61
N ALA A 127 13.44 -0.02 17.18
CA ALA A 127 13.71 -1.45 17.31
C ALA A 127 12.77 -2.13 18.32
N HIS A 128 12.37 -3.37 18.03
CA HIS A 128 11.47 -4.13 18.90
C HIS A 128 12.13 -4.43 20.26
N ARG A 129 11.57 -3.87 21.35
CA ARG A 129 11.98 -4.17 22.74
C ARG A 129 11.04 -5.17 23.43
N ILE A 130 9.80 -5.27 22.93
CA ILE A 130 8.85 -6.36 23.18
C ILE A 130 8.54 -6.94 21.79
N GLY A 131 8.42 -8.27 21.70
CA GLY A 131 8.07 -8.92 20.43
C GLY A 131 6.68 -8.47 19.93
N PRO A 132 6.53 -8.18 18.62
CA PRO A 132 5.29 -7.64 18.07
C PRO A 132 4.12 -8.64 18.16
N GLU A 133 4.40 -9.94 18.31
CA GLU A 133 3.41 -11.00 18.52
C GLU A 133 2.59 -10.85 19.81
N LYS A 134 3.06 -10.03 20.77
CA LYS A 134 2.37 -9.71 22.02
C LYS A 134 1.46 -8.49 21.93
N ILE A 135 1.44 -7.79 20.80
CA ILE A 135 0.67 -6.56 20.66
C ILE A 135 -0.73 -6.91 20.17
N ASP A 136 -1.74 -6.59 20.97
CA ASP A 136 -3.15 -6.86 20.68
C ASP A 136 -4.03 -5.60 20.79
N THR A 137 -3.47 -4.47 21.25
CA THR A 137 -4.25 -3.27 21.62
C THR A 137 -3.60 -2.00 21.08
N LEU A 138 -4.41 -1.15 20.45
CA LEU A 138 -4.05 0.20 20.03
C LEU A 138 -4.68 1.23 20.99
N GLY A 139 -3.83 2.02 21.64
CA GLY A 139 -4.24 3.17 22.45
C GLY A 139 -3.89 4.49 21.77
N ILE A 140 -4.80 5.47 21.75
CA ILE A 140 -4.54 6.84 21.28
C ILE A 140 -5.02 7.83 22.33
N TYR A 141 -4.13 8.70 22.81
CA TYR A 141 -4.37 9.58 23.95
C TYR A 141 -3.80 11.00 23.74
N GLY A 142 -4.30 11.97 24.52
CA GLY A 142 -3.84 13.36 24.48
C GLY A 142 -4.59 14.22 23.45
N LYS A 143 -4.04 15.38 23.12
CA LYS A 143 -4.70 16.40 22.28
C LYS A 143 -4.50 16.12 20.79
N VAL A 144 -5.40 15.31 20.22
CA VAL A 144 -5.42 14.96 18.79
C VAL A 144 -6.85 14.64 18.35
N ASN A 145 -7.17 14.92 17.09
CA ASN A 145 -8.41 14.46 16.45
C ASN A 145 -8.06 13.41 15.40
N ILE A 146 -8.61 12.20 15.54
CA ILE A 146 -8.39 11.10 14.60
C ILE A 146 -9.60 11.00 13.66
N HIS A 147 -9.35 11.03 12.35
CA HIS A 147 -10.35 10.87 11.31
C HIS A 147 -10.53 9.39 10.95
N SER A 148 -9.43 8.65 10.85
CA SER A 148 -9.47 7.20 10.72
C SER A 148 -8.23 6.50 11.25
N VAL A 149 -8.43 5.25 11.67
CA VAL A 149 -7.39 4.22 11.83
C VAL A 149 -7.73 3.11 10.84
N GLY A 150 -6.77 2.61 10.08
CA GLY A 150 -6.92 1.44 9.23
C GLY A 150 -5.73 0.51 9.36
N PHE A 151 -5.95 -0.78 9.09
CA PHE A 151 -4.93 -1.82 9.19
C PHE A 151 -4.80 -2.55 7.86
N SER A 152 -3.61 -3.07 7.56
CA SER A 152 -3.39 -4.03 6.46
C SER A 152 -2.53 -5.14 7.04
N PHE A 153 -3.13 -6.30 7.31
CA PHE A 153 -2.45 -7.42 7.94
C PHE A 153 -1.83 -8.37 6.91
N SER A 154 -0.91 -9.22 7.36
CA SER A 154 -0.32 -10.28 6.52
C SER A 154 -1.22 -11.52 6.43
N SER A 155 -2.18 -11.69 7.35
CA SER A 155 -3.15 -12.79 7.43
C SER A 155 -4.28 -12.70 6.38
N ASP A 156 -4.65 -11.48 6.00
CA ASP A 156 -5.57 -11.17 4.89
C ASP A 156 -5.08 -11.72 3.52
N LEU A 157 -3.85 -12.24 3.47
CA LEU A 157 -3.24 -12.93 2.32
C LEU A 157 -3.42 -14.46 2.35
N GLN A 158 -4.11 -15.03 3.35
CA GLN A 158 -4.17 -16.49 3.57
C GLN A 158 -5.59 -17.09 3.51
N SER A 159 -6.67 -16.30 3.57
CA SER A 159 -8.02 -16.82 3.82
C SER A 159 -8.84 -17.28 2.59
N THR A 160 -8.23 -17.91 1.58
CA THR A 160 -8.97 -18.72 0.58
C THR A 160 -8.13 -19.84 -0.04
N GLN A 161 -7.94 -20.96 0.66
CA GLN A 161 -7.73 -22.26 0.01
C GLN A 161 -8.01 -23.45 0.94
N ALA A 162 -9.03 -24.25 0.63
CA ALA A 162 -9.05 -25.70 0.84
C ALA A 162 -10.31 -26.35 0.23
N SER A 163 -10.18 -27.06 -0.90
CA SER A 163 -10.81 -28.38 -1.10
C SER A 163 -10.40 -29.03 -2.43
N SER A 164 -9.41 -29.92 -2.39
CA SER A 164 -9.35 -31.11 -3.26
C SER A 164 -8.44 -32.16 -2.60
N LEU A 165 -8.80 -33.44 -2.74
CA LEU A 165 -8.31 -34.54 -1.90
C LEU A 165 -7.01 -35.20 -2.40
N GLU A 166 -6.22 -35.58 -1.39
CA GLU A 166 -5.11 -36.53 -1.24
C GLU A 166 -4.55 -37.39 -2.40
N LEU A 167 -3.22 -37.58 -2.31
CA LEU A 167 -2.37 -38.79 -2.52
C LEU A 167 -0.95 -38.34 -3.00
N THR A 168 0.21 -38.74 -2.44
CA THR A 168 0.53 -39.68 -1.33
C THR A 168 1.87 -39.26 -0.63
N GLU A 169 2.48 -40.14 0.17
CA GLU A 169 3.79 -40.04 0.88
C GLU A 169 5.00 -39.81 -0.07
N ILE A 170 6.20 -39.31 0.32
CA ILE A 170 7.07 -39.60 1.48
C ILE A 170 7.88 -38.35 1.91
N SER A 171 8.33 -38.34 3.17
CA SER A 171 9.05 -37.27 3.89
C SER A 171 10.47 -36.89 3.41
N ARG A 172 10.80 -35.59 3.51
CA ARG A 172 12.09 -35.02 3.98
C ARG A 172 11.99 -33.50 4.22
N GLU A 173 12.85 -32.99 5.08
CA GLU A 173 12.77 -31.64 5.67
C GLU A 173 13.22 -30.49 4.74
N ASN A 174 12.81 -29.27 5.13
CA ASN A 174 13.37 -27.93 4.86
C ASN A 174 12.74 -27.02 3.78
N VAL A 175 12.35 -25.82 4.25
CA VAL A 175 12.03 -24.56 3.56
C VAL A 175 10.67 -24.46 2.82
N PRO A 176 9.63 -23.92 3.49
CA PRO A 176 8.51 -23.27 2.80
C PRO A 176 8.99 -21.95 2.17
N ARG A 177 8.76 -21.77 0.86
CA ARG A 177 9.08 -20.53 0.14
C ARG A 177 8.08 -19.43 0.53
N SER A 178 8.58 -18.21 0.74
CA SER A 178 7.78 -17.06 1.18
C SER A 178 6.74 -16.64 0.14
N GLY A 179 5.45 -16.67 0.50
CA GLY A 179 4.35 -16.17 -0.33
C GLY A 179 4.37 -14.64 -0.45
N MET A 180 4.23 -14.13 -1.68
CA MET A 180 4.05 -12.70 -1.96
C MET A 180 2.54 -12.34 -1.96
N PRO A 181 2.17 -11.08 -1.70
CA PRO A 181 0.77 -10.67 -1.73
C PRO A 181 0.15 -10.85 -3.13
N GLN A 182 -0.91 -11.64 -3.21
CA GLN A 182 -1.64 -11.91 -4.45
C GLN A 182 -2.80 -10.92 -4.61
N TYR A 183 -2.72 -10.06 -5.61
CA TYR A 183 -3.82 -9.16 -5.97
C TYR A 183 -4.87 -9.97 -6.75
N SER A 184 -6.15 -9.82 -6.39
CA SER A 184 -7.26 -10.44 -7.11
C SER A 184 -7.57 -9.71 -8.42
N LEU A 185 -8.00 -10.46 -9.44
CA LEU A 185 -8.42 -9.94 -10.74
C LEU A 185 -9.93 -10.21 -10.95
N PRO A 186 -10.69 -9.27 -11.57
CA PRO A 186 -10.27 -7.94 -12.02
C PRO A 186 -9.88 -7.03 -10.86
N PHE A 187 -8.75 -6.33 -11.01
CA PHE A 187 -8.29 -5.32 -10.08
C PHE A 187 -8.72 -3.94 -10.59
N THR A 188 -9.34 -3.15 -9.72
CA THR A 188 -9.74 -1.76 -10.02
C THR A 188 -9.31 -0.86 -8.87
N ALA A 189 -8.58 0.21 -9.16
CA ALA A 189 -8.17 1.20 -8.17
C ALA A 189 -8.24 2.63 -8.70
N ARG A 190 -8.65 3.57 -7.85
CA ARG A 190 -8.42 4.99 -8.13
C ARG A 190 -6.95 5.33 -7.90
N LEU A 191 -6.42 6.19 -8.77
CA LEU A 191 -5.11 6.79 -8.61
C LEU A 191 -5.16 7.83 -7.48
N ASN A 192 -4.13 7.80 -6.61
CA ASN A 192 -3.98 8.73 -5.48
C ASN A 192 -3.82 10.21 -5.90
N THR A 193 -3.43 10.44 -7.15
CA THR A 193 -3.40 11.73 -7.82
C THR A 193 -3.69 11.46 -9.30
N PRO A 194 -4.51 12.29 -9.98
CA PRO A 194 -4.80 12.10 -11.39
C PRO A 194 -3.55 12.07 -12.28
N MET A 195 -3.69 11.52 -13.48
CA MET A 195 -2.59 11.43 -14.43
C MET A 195 -2.18 12.82 -14.96
N GLY A 196 -0.93 12.92 -15.41
CA GLY A 196 -0.36 14.15 -15.97
C GLY A 196 1.14 13.99 -16.22
N PRO A 197 1.80 14.96 -16.87
CA PRO A 197 3.21 14.84 -17.22
C PRO A 197 4.11 14.57 -16.00
N GLY A 198 4.97 13.56 -16.10
CA GLY A 198 5.85 13.09 -15.02
C GLY A 198 5.24 11.99 -14.14
N ARG A 199 3.92 11.77 -14.19
CA ARG A 199 3.27 10.71 -13.40
C ARG A 199 3.63 9.33 -13.92
N THR A 200 3.81 8.40 -13.00
CA THR A 200 4.23 7.02 -13.28
C THR A 200 3.30 6.02 -12.60
N VAL A 201 2.90 4.99 -13.32
CA VAL A 201 2.26 3.78 -12.78
C VAL A 201 3.19 2.60 -13.01
N VAL A 202 3.36 1.76 -12.00
CA VAL A 202 4.13 0.50 -12.11
C VAL A 202 3.23 -0.65 -11.71
N VAL A 203 3.20 -1.67 -12.57
CA VAL A 203 2.48 -2.93 -12.39
C VAL A 203 3.49 -4.06 -12.43
N LYS A 204 3.58 -4.84 -11.34
CA LYS A 204 4.35 -6.09 -11.31
C LYS A 204 3.42 -7.27 -11.26
N GLY A 205 3.78 -8.34 -11.95
CA GLY A 205 3.04 -9.59 -11.91
C GLY A 205 3.87 -10.75 -12.45
N GLU A 206 3.28 -11.94 -12.42
CA GLU A 206 3.75 -13.11 -13.16
C GLU A 206 2.68 -13.48 -14.18
N VAL A 207 3.06 -13.75 -15.41
CA VAL A 207 2.11 -14.21 -16.44
C VAL A 207 1.75 -15.67 -16.19
N ASN A 208 0.46 -16.03 -16.21
CA ASN A 208 0.04 -17.40 -15.98
C ASN A 208 0.65 -18.36 -17.02
N THR A 209 0.97 -19.59 -16.63
CA THR A 209 1.62 -20.60 -17.49
C THR A 209 0.81 -20.98 -18.74
N ASN A 210 -0.52 -20.80 -18.70
CA ASN A 210 -1.45 -21.05 -19.80
C ASN A 210 -2.07 -19.75 -20.38
N ALA A 211 -1.42 -18.60 -20.18
CA ALA A 211 -1.97 -17.29 -20.52
C ALA A 211 -2.25 -17.12 -22.03
N LYS A 212 -3.47 -16.67 -22.35
CA LYS A 212 -3.87 -16.16 -23.66
C LYS A 212 -3.60 -14.66 -23.76
N GLY A 213 -3.87 -13.91 -22.69
CA GLY A 213 -3.60 -12.47 -22.62
C GLY A 213 -4.10 -11.79 -21.36
N PHE A 214 -3.72 -10.54 -21.18
CA PHE A 214 -4.17 -9.69 -20.08
C PHE A 214 -4.31 -8.23 -20.52
N ASN A 215 -4.96 -7.39 -19.72
CA ASN A 215 -5.10 -5.95 -19.97
C ASN A 215 -4.70 -5.11 -18.76
N VAL A 216 -4.17 -3.92 -19.04
CA VAL A 216 -3.85 -2.86 -18.07
C VAL A 216 -4.37 -1.56 -18.67
N ASP A 217 -5.37 -0.96 -18.02
CA ASP A 217 -6.19 0.11 -18.57
C ASP A 217 -6.17 1.34 -17.67
N LEU A 218 -5.98 2.52 -18.28
CA LEU A 218 -6.10 3.82 -17.61
C LEU A 218 -7.38 4.51 -18.08
N LEU A 219 -8.29 4.79 -17.16
CA LEU A 219 -9.64 5.28 -17.43
C LEU A 219 -9.88 6.66 -16.81
N ALA A 220 -10.74 7.43 -17.46
CA ALA A 220 -11.38 8.59 -16.86
C ALA A 220 -12.67 8.16 -16.15
N GLY A 221 -12.62 7.94 -14.83
CA GLY A 221 -13.69 7.26 -14.08
C GLY A 221 -15.07 7.96 -14.09
N LYS A 222 -15.14 9.22 -14.52
CA LYS A 222 -16.40 9.96 -14.70
C LYS A 222 -17.12 9.62 -16.01
N SER A 223 -16.39 9.56 -17.13
CA SER A 223 -16.97 9.25 -18.45
C SER A 223 -16.89 7.75 -18.79
N LYS A 224 -16.05 7.00 -18.08
CA LYS A 224 -15.66 5.61 -18.37
C LYS A 224 -14.90 5.44 -19.69
N ASP A 225 -14.40 6.52 -20.28
CA ASP A 225 -13.47 6.45 -21.41
C ASP A 225 -12.16 5.77 -20.97
N ILE A 226 -11.67 4.82 -21.76
CA ILE A 226 -10.34 4.22 -21.58
C ILE A 226 -9.34 5.05 -22.38
N ALA A 227 -8.57 5.89 -21.69
CA ALA A 227 -7.56 6.76 -22.29
C ALA A 227 -6.38 5.95 -22.87
N LEU A 228 -5.97 4.89 -22.17
CA LEU A 228 -4.96 3.94 -22.62
C LEU A 228 -5.40 2.52 -22.24
N HIS A 229 -5.60 1.66 -23.24
CA HIS A 229 -5.75 0.22 -23.10
C HIS A 229 -4.45 -0.46 -23.51
N LEU A 230 -3.82 -1.24 -22.62
CA LEU A 230 -2.64 -2.05 -22.95
C LEU A 230 -3.03 -3.53 -22.90
N ASN A 231 -2.96 -4.23 -24.02
CA ASN A 231 -3.43 -5.63 -24.13
C ASN A 231 -2.38 -6.55 -24.79
N PRO A 232 -1.43 -7.08 -24.00
CA PRO A 232 -0.60 -8.23 -24.38
C PRO A 232 -1.46 -9.46 -24.68
N ARG A 233 -1.49 -9.88 -25.95
CA ARG A 233 -2.10 -11.12 -26.44
C ARG A 233 -1.00 -12.14 -26.70
N LEU A 234 -0.74 -13.02 -25.73
CA LEU A 234 0.35 -13.99 -25.77
C LEU A 234 0.14 -15.09 -26.82
N ASN A 235 -1.10 -15.52 -27.03
CA ASN A 235 -1.46 -16.54 -28.02
C ASN A 235 -1.08 -16.16 -29.47
N ILE A 236 -1.00 -14.87 -29.78
CA ILE A 236 -0.59 -14.34 -31.09
C ILE A 236 0.68 -13.46 -31.02
N LYS A 237 1.33 -13.39 -29.84
CA LYS A 237 2.51 -12.56 -29.54
C LYS A 237 2.39 -11.09 -30.01
N ALA A 238 1.22 -10.48 -29.79
CA ALA A 238 0.95 -9.10 -30.18
C ALA A 238 0.69 -8.22 -28.95
N PHE A 239 1.37 -7.07 -28.87
CA PHE A 239 1.15 -6.09 -27.79
C PHE A 239 0.29 -4.93 -28.28
N VAL A 240 -1.02 -5.14 -28.22
CA VAL A 240 -2.04 -4.20 -28.72
C VAL A 240 -2.17 -3.02 -27.76
N ARG A 241 -2.27 -1.79 -28.28
CA ARG A 241 -2.76 -0.64 -27.51
C ARG A 241 -3.87 0.08 -28.25
N ASN A 242 -4.80 0.66 -27.51
CA ASN A 242 -5.91 1.46 -28.08
C ASN A 242 -6.46 2.45 -27.04
N SER A 243 -7.47 3.23 -27.43
CA SER A 243 -8.34 3.97 -26.53
C SER A 243 -9.80 3.58 -26.82
N PHE A 244 -10.62 3.54 -25.78
CA PHE A 244 -12.08 3.39 -25.91
C PHE A 244 -12.71 4.72 -25.54
N LEU A 245 -13.13 5.49 -26.54
CA LEU A 245 -13.61 6.87 -26.39
C LEU A 245 -15.01 6.98 -26.99
N GLN A 246 -15.92 7.69 -26.31
CA GLN A 246 -17.30 7.89 -26.80
C GLN A 246 -17.98 6.55 -27.14
N GLU A 247 -17.87 5.58 -26.23
CA GLU A 247 -18.43 4.23 -26.35
C GLU A 247 -17.90 3.40 -27.56
N SER A 248 -16.76 3.79 -28.14
CA SER A 248 -16.18 3.13 -29.31
C SER A 248 -14.67 2.88 -29.19
N TRP A 249 -14.19 1.75 -29.74
CA TRP A 249 -12.75 1.48 -29.88
C TRP A 249 -12.18 2.25 -31.07
N GLY A 250 -11.03 2.91 -30.87
CA GLY A 250 -10.27 3.51 -31.97
C GLY A 250 -9.47 2.52 -32.80
N GLU A 251 -8.53 3.03 -33.61
CA GLU A 251 -7.57 2.20 -34.36
C GLU A 251 -6.57 1.51 -33.42
N GLU A 252 -6.40 0.19 -33.52
CA GLU A 252 -5.42 -0.56 -32.72
C GLU A 252 -3.97 -0.27 -33.18
N GLU A 253 -3.09 0.05 -32.24
CA GLU A 253 -1.64 0.12 -32.48
C GLU A 253 -0.97 -1.19 -32.02
N ARG A 254 -0.22 -1.84 -32.92
CA ARG A 254 0.44 -3.14 -32.64
C ARG A 254 1.95 -3.13 -32.82
N ASN A 255 2.53 -2.07 -33.39
CA ASN A 255 3.94 -1.99 -33.74
C ASN A 255 4.85 -2.07 -32.50
N ILE A 256 5.76 -3.05 -32.49
CA ILE A 256 6.73 -3.27 -31.42
C ILE A 256 7.98 -3.95 -31.98
N THR A 257 9.16 -3.65 -31.44
CA THR A 257 10.43 -4.25 -31.89
C THR A 257 10.54 -5.73 -31.49
N SER A 258 10.03 -6.09 -30.31
CA SER A 258 9.97 -7.46 -29.81
C SER A 258 8.82 -7.60 -28.81
N PHE A 259 8.15 -8.74 -28.75
CA PHE A 259 7.07 -8.99 -27.78
C PHE A 259 7.66 -9.36 -26.41
N PRO A 260 7.45 -8.57 -25.34
CA PRO A 260 8.26 -8.68 -24.12
C PRO A 260 7.68 -9.61 -23.03
N PHE A 261 6.65 -10.41 -23.34
CA PHE A 261 5.99 -11.31 -22.38
C PHE A 261 6.09 -12.77 -22.81
N SER A 262 6.13 -13.69 -21.84
CA SER A 262 5.98 -15.14 -22.06
C SER A 262 5.18 -15.76 -20.91
N PRO A 263 4.51 -16.91 -21.11
CA PRO A 263 3.82 -17.60 -20.02
C PRO A 263 4.82 -18.04 -18.92
N GLY A 264 4.43 -17.91 -17.66
CA GLY A 264 5.29 -18.15 -16.49
C GLY A 264 6.38 -17.09 -16.25
N MET A 265 6.35 -15.95 -16.95
CA MET A 265 7.36 -14.90 -16.81
C MET A 265 6.92 -13.84 -15.79
N TYR A 266 7.80 -13.54 -14.82
CA TYR A 266 7.71 -12.31 -14.03
C TYR A 266 7.90 -11.07 -14.91
N PHE A 267 7.10 -10.02 -14.67
CA PHE A 267 7.26 -8.73 -15.31
C PHE A 267 7.12 -7.57 -14.32
N GLU A 268 7.87 -6.51 -14.58
CA GLU A 268 7.62 -5.14 -14.11
C GLU A 268 7.28 -4.28 -15.34
N MET A 269 6.05 -3.80 -15.45
CA MET A 269 5.59 -2.86 -16.47
C MET A 269 5.56 -1.46 -15.86
N ILE A 270 6.24 -0.52 -16.51
CA ILE A 270 6.25 0.91 -16.15
C ILE A 270 5.48 1.67 -17.22
N ILE A 271 4.45 2.42 -16.81
CA ILE A 271 3.68 3.33 -17.65
C ILE A 271 4.01 4.76 -17.19
N TYR A 272 4.79 5.49 -17.98
CA TYR A 272 5.15 6.87 -17.75
C TYR A 272 4.28 7.81 -18.59
N CYS A 273 3.68 8.82 -17.99
CA CYS A 273 2.91 9.84 -18.69
C CYS A 273 3.82 11.03 -19.04
N ASP A 274 4.11 11.22 -20.34
CA ASP A 274 4.80 12.40 -20.85
C ASP A 274 3.77 13.46 -21.32
N VAL A 275 4.23 14.61 -21.80
CA VAL A 275 3.38 15.71 -22.28
C VAL A 275 2.56 15.33 -23.53
N LYS A 276 3.09 14.44 -24.38
CA LYS A 276 2.50 14.11 -25.70
C LYS A 276 2.05 12.65 -25.85
N GLU A 277 2.69 11.74 -25.13
CA GLU A 277 2.45 10.30 -25.20
C GLU A 277 2.63 9.62 -23.83
N PHE A 278 2.06 8.44 -23.68
CA PHE A 278 2.53 7.46 -22.69
C PHE A 278 3.77 6.75 -23.23
N LYS A 279 4.74 6.50 -22.36
CA LYS A 279 5.92 5.68 -22.64
C LYS A 279 5.85 4.43 -21.77
N VAL A 280 5.89 3.25 -22.37
CA VAL A 280 5.78 1.98 -21.65
C VAL A 280 7.08 1.19 -21.76
N ALA A 281 7.58 0.75 -20.61
CA ALA A 281 8.73 -0.14 -20.49
C ALA A 281 8.34 -1.44 -19.77
N VAL A 282 9.03 -2.52 -20.08
CA VAL A 282 8.84 -3.84 -19.46
C VAL A 282 10.22 -4.36 -19.05
N ASN A 283 10.37 -4.76 -17.79
CA ASN A 283 11.62 -5.26 -17.21
C ASN A 283 12.83 -4.34 -17.48
N GLY A 284 12.63 -3.03 -17.32
CA GLY A 284 13.65 -1.98 -17.54
C GLY A 284 13.93 -1.62 -19.01
N VAL A 285 13.33 -2.32 -19.98
CA VAL A 285 13.52 -2.07 -21.42
C VAL A 285 12.33 -1.30 -21.98
N HIS A 286 12.59 -0.17 -22.64
CA HIS A 286 11.56 0.58 -23.36
C HIS A 286 10.92 -0.29 -24.45
N SER A 287 9.59 -0.39 -24.44
CA SER A 287 8.83 -1.26 -25.35
C SER A 287 8.08 -0.47 -26.42
N LEU A 288 7.51 0.69 -26.08
CA LEU A 288 6.66 1.48 -26.98
C LEU A 288 6.34 2.88 -26.45
N GLU A 289 5.83 3.71 -27.35
CA GLU A 289 5.14 4.96 -27.08
C GLU A 289 3.67 4.85 -27.55
N TYR A 290 2.78 5.64 -26.94
CA TYR A 290 1.37 5.75 -27.33
C TYR A 290 0.89 7.18 -27.21
N LYS A 291 0.60 7.84 -28.34
CA LYS A 291 0.20 9.27 -28.37
C LYS A 291 -1.14 9.47 -27.68
N HIS A 292 -1.23 10.49 -26.83
CA HIS A 292 -2.44 10.79 -26.07
C HIS A 292 -3.63 11.05 -27.01
N ARG A 293 -4.59 10.12 -27.10
CA ARG A 293 -5.85 10.35 -27.82
C ARG A 293 -6.83 11.11 -26.94
N PHE A 294 -6.98 10.68 -25.68
CA PHE A 294 -7.63 11.42 -24.61
C PHE A 294 -6.70 12.54 -24.10
N LYS A 295 -7.14 13.80 -24.15
CA LYS A 295 -6.27 14.97 -23.87
C LYS A 295 -6.34 15.48 -22.43
N GLU A 296 -7.47 15.26 -21.75
CA GLU A 296 -7.72 15.73 -20.39
C GLU A 296 -7.04 14.82 -19.36
N LEU A 297 -5.70 14.78 -19.35
CA LEU A 297 -4.91 13.84 -18.54
C LEU A 297 -5.32 13.83 -17.05
N SER A 298 -5.65 14.98 -16.48
CA SER A 298 -6.10 15.12 -15.10
C SER A 298 -7.50 14.57 -14.81
N SER A 299 -8.22 14.09 -15.84
CA SER A 299 -9.46 13.33 -15.69
C SER A 299 -9.22 11.81 -15.63
N ILE A 300 -8.01 11.34 -16.02
CA ILE A 300 -7.60 9.93 -15.88
C ILE A 300 -7.28 9.69 -14.40
N ASP A 301 -8.18 9.01 -13.71
CA ASP A 301 -8.16 8.83 -12.26
C ASP A 301 -8.31 7.37 -11.82
N THR A 302 -8.44 6.43 -12.75
CA THR A 302 -8.75 5.02 -12.49
C THR A 302 -7.81 4.10 -13.28
N LEU A 303 -7.35 3.04 -12.62
CA LEU A 303 -6.54 1.95 -13.19
C LEU A 303 -7.32 0.64 -13.05
N GLU A 304 -7.45 -0.10 -14.15
CA GLU A 304 -8.03 -1.44 -14.18
C GLU A 304 -7.01 -2.44 -14.73
N ILE A 305 -6.98 -3.65 -14.18
CA ILE A 305 -6.09 -4.74 -14.60
C ILE A 305 -6.90 -6.03 -14.57
N ASN A 306 -6.83 -6.84 -15.63
CA ASN A 306 -7.54 -8.12 -15.70
C ASN A 306 -6.86 -9.11 -16.66
N GLY A 307 -7.28 -10.38 -16.63
CA GLY A 307 -6.82 -11.45 -17.51
C GLY A 307 -5.76 -12.37 -16.89
N ASP A 308 -4.97 -13.02 -17.73
CA ASP A 308 -4.20 -14.21 -17.38
C ASP A 308 -2.85 -13.91 -16.69
N ILE A 309 -2.87 -13.18 -15.56
CA ILE A 309 -1.69 -12.92 -14.72
C ILE A 309 -1.98 -13.18 -13.24
N HIS A 310 -0.92 -13.40 -12.48
CA HIS A 310 -0.88 -13.26 -11.03
C HIS A 310 -0.29 -11.86 -10.74
N LEU A 311 -1.14 -10.92 -10.33
CA LEU A 311 -0.74 -9.53 -10.06
C LEU A 311 -0.06 -9.45 -8.68
N LEU A 312 1.14 -8.87 -8.62
CA LEU A 312 2.07 -8.89 -7.48
C LEU A 312 2.30 -7.54 -6.81
N GLU A 313 2.24 -6.44 -7.58
CA GLU A 313 2.37 -5.09 -7.03
C GLU A 313 1.76 -4.04 -7.96
N VAL A 314 1.11 -3.03 -7.38
CA VAL A 314 0.73 -1.81 -8.09
C VAL A 314 1.23 -0.58 -7.33
N ARG A 315 1.94 0.33 -8.01
CA ARG A 315 2.40 1.61 -7.47
C ARG A 315 2.03 2.76 -8.40
N SER A 316 1.78 3.95 -7.84
CA SER A 316 1.66 5.19 -8.61
C SER A 316 2.22 6.40 -7.85
N TRP A 317 2.91 7.30 -8.56
CA TRP A 317 3.51 8.53 -8.06
C TRP A 317 3.69 9.59 -9.17
#